data_AF-A0AAV2Z1U3-F1
#
_entry.id   AF-A0AAV2Z1U3-F1
#
_cell.length_a   1.000
_cell.length_b   1.000
_cell.length_c   1.000
_cell.angle_alpha   90.00
_cell.angle_beta   90.00
_cell.angle_gamma   90.00
#
_symmetry.space_group_name_H-M   'P 1'
#
loop_
_entity.id
_entity.type
_entity.pdbx_description
1 polymer ?
#
loop_
_entity_poly.entity_id
_entity_poly.type
_entity_poly.pdbx_seq_one_letter_code
_entity_poly.pdbx_strand_id
1 'polypeptide(L)'
;MFEKEFTHETMEQLMERTWQVSTDIKHVRKLQPSFRQMKLLQRLNDDTMVFARNFSFPHDDTNFCSIFLLFRLETETGYIIGTRTLRPLCSNDVLERVLGKKVSFVHLFYSFLFDRLPSSSTNQSDGEQSGCVVRFGGRVGNGTKMYAHTCALDVLLVCLRWESYCVRPLYRLSAGVEACNEEPEFKGDDTKRYHISDVPSISKGETENQPILSII
;
A
#
# COMPACT_ATOMS: atom_id res chain seq x y z
N MET A 1 -0.28 -9.36 -15.72
CA MET A 1 -0.45 -7.89 -15.66
C MET A 1 -1.95 -7.64 -15.61
N PHE A 2 -2.40 -6.79 -14.71
CA PHE A 2 -3.81 -6.41 -14.57
C PHE A 2 -4.01 -5.03 -15.18
N GLU A 3 -5.16 -4.81 -15.81
CA GLU A 3 -5.53 -3.54 -16.43
C GLU A 3 -6.97 -3.20 -16.06
N LYS A 4 -7.24 -1.91 -15.83
CA LYS A 4 -8.59 -1.41 -15.60
C LYS A 4 -8.73 0.03 -16.09
N GLU A 5 -9.88 0.33 -16.68
CA GLU A 5 -10.23 1.66 -17.16
C GLU A 5 -11.11 2.40 -16.13
N PHE A 6 -10.87 3.70 -15.99
CA PHE A 6 -11.61 4.61 -15.11
C PHE A 6 -12.04 5.84 -15.90
N THR A 7 -13.31 5.95 -16.26
CA THR A 7 -13.88 7.00 -17.12
C THR A 7 -14.17 8.33 -16.43
N HIS A 8 -14.02 8.38 -15.10
CA HIS A 8 -14.34 9.55 -14.28
C HIS A 8 -13.14 10.02 -13.46
N GLU A 9 -11.94 9.58 -13.84
CA GLU A 9 -10.71 9.83 -13.12
C GLU A 9 -9.63 10.27 -14.10
N THR A 10 -8.87 11.30 -13.75
CA THR A 10 -7.69 11.69 -14.53
C THR A 10 -6.46 10.91 -14.07
N MET A 11 -5.49 10.75 -14.99
CA MET A 11 -4.24 10.04 -14.69
C MET A 11 -3.43 10.75 -13.60
N GLU A 12 -3.42 12.09 -13.57
CA GLU A 12 -2.72 12.90 -12.59
C GLU A 12 -3.30 12.70 -11.19
N GLN A 13 -4.64 12.74 -11.06
CA GLN A 13 -5.30 12.61 -9.78
C GLN A 13 -5.15 11.19 -9.20
N LEU A 14 -5.23 10.15 -10.03
CA LEU A 14 -5.01 8.77 -9.57
C LEU A 14 -3.55 8.49 -9.25
N MET A 15 -2.63 9.03 -10.05
CA MET A 15 -1.19 8.94 -9.77
C MET A 15 -0.88 9.57 -8.41
N GLU A 16 -1.33 10.80 -8.17
CA GLU A 16 -1.04 11.53 -6.93
C GLU A 16 -1.62 10.81 -5.70
N ARG A 17 -2.88 10.37 -5.77
CA ARG A 17 -3.50 9.55 -4.70
C ARG A 17 -2.71 8.27 -4.44
N THR A 18 -2.29 7.58 -5.51
CA THR A 18 -1.49 6.35 -5.39
C THR A 18 -0.12 6.61 -4.78
N TRP A 19 0.52 7.73 -5.13
CA TRP A 19 1.81 8.13 -4.57
C TRP A 19 1.72 8.41 -3.07
N GLN A 20 0.71 9.17 -2.64
CA GLN A 20 0.47 9.47 -1.23
C GLN A 20 0.27 8.19 -0.41
N VAL A 21 -0.51 7.25 -0.93
CA VAL A 21 -0.77 5.97 -0.29
C VAL A 21 0.46 5.07 -0.23
N SER A 22 1.27 5.08 -1.29
CA SER A 22 2.48 4.23 -1.38
C SER A 22 3.61 4.74 -0.48
N THR A 23 3.63 6.03 -0.17
CA THR A 23 4.65 6.67 0.66
C THR A 23 4.28 6.75 2.14
N ASP A 24 2.99 6.74 2.49
CA ASP A 24 2.55 6.69 3.89
C ASP A 24 2.54 5.26 4.44
N ILE A 25 3.52 4.96 5.30
CA ILE A 25 3.68 3.68 5.99
C ILE A 25 2.39 3.23 6.72
N LYS A 26 1.62 4.16 7.29
CA LYS A 26 0.35 3.81 7.96
C LYS A 26 -0.68 3.30 6.97
N HIS A 27 -0.75 3.90 5.78
CA HIS A 27 -1.65 3.44 4.72
C HIS A 27 -1.16 2.14 4.08
N VAL A 28 0.14 2.01 3.82
CA VAL A 28 0.71 0.75 3.31
C VAL A 28 0.38 -0.43 4.24
N ARG A 29 0.49 -0.25 5.56
CA ARG A 29 0.10 -1.30 6.53
C ARG A 29 -1.38 -1.67 6.47
N LYS A 30 -2.28 -0.72 6.19
CA LYS A 30 -3.71 -1.00 5.99
C LYS A 30 -3.97 -1.78 4.70
N LEU A 31 -3.24 -1.47 3.63
CA LEU A 31 -3.36 -2.15 2.35
C LEU A 31 -2.75 -3.56 2.37
N GLN A 32 -1.64 -3.72 3.08
CA GLN A 32 -0.84 -4.94 3.16
C GLN A 32 -0.55 -5.32 4.61
N PRO A 33 -1.52 -5.94 5.33
CA PRO A 33 -1.33 -6.38 6.70
C PRO A 33 -0.23 -7.44 6.87
N SER A 34 0.14 -8.14 5.79
CA SER A 34 1.25 -9.10 5.77
C SER A 34 2.63 -8.44 5.88
N PHE A 35 2.75 -7.12 5.66
CA PHE A 35 3.96 -6.38 6.01
C PHE A 35 4.09 -6.29 7.52
N ARG A 36 5.06 -7.02 8.08
CA ARG A 36 5.44 -6.88 9.49
C ARG A 36 6.06 -5.52 9.76
N GLN A 37 6.99 -5.11 8.90
CA GLN A 37 7.75 -3.90 9.10
C GLN A 37 8.09 -3.26 7.75
N MET A 38 7.87 -1.95 7.66
CA MET A 38 8.36 -1.12 6.57
C MET A 38 8.91 0.16 7.20
N LYS A 39 10.09 0.57 6.76
CA LYS A 39 10.80 1.75 7.26
C LYS A 39 11.38 2.52 6.10
N LEU A 40 11.10 3.82 6.06
CA LEU A 40 11.80 4.77 5.18
C LEU A 40 13.25 4.86 5.66
N LEU A 41 14.20 4.48 4.80
CA LEU A 41 15.63 4.61 5.08
C LEU A 41 16.15 5.98 4.65
N GLN A 42 15.70 6.45 3.49
CA GLN A 42 16.19 7.70 2.91
C GLN A 42 15.18 8.26 1.91
N ARG A 43 14.96 9.58 1.92
CA ARG A 43 14.29 10.30 0.83
C ARG A 43 15.39 10.88 -0.07
N LEU A 44 15.46 10.44 -1.32
CA LEU A 44 16.44 10.97 -2.28
C LEU A 44 15.95 12.30 -2.86
N ASN A 45 14.67 12.37 -3.18
CA ASN A 45 13.93 13.58 -3.57
C ASN A 45 12.42 13.34 -3.38
N ASP A 46 11.58 14.25 -3.87
CA ASP A 46 10.12 14.15 -3.71
C ASP A 46 9.47 13.01 -4.51
N ASP A 47 10.18 12.51 -5.50
CA ASP A 47 9.71 11.48 -6.42
C ASP A 47 10.43 10.14 -6.23
N THR A 48 11.38 10.04 -5.29
CA THR A 48 12.21 8.85 -5.08
C THR A 48 12.60 8.66 -3.62
N MET A 49 12.28 7.48 -3.10
CA MET A 49 12.51 7.09 -1.70
C MET A 49 13.08 5.68 -1.60
N VAL A 50 13.88 5.44 -0.57
CA VAL A 50 14.47 4.13 -0.24
C VAL A 50 13.78 3.57 0.99
N PHE A 51 13.24 2.37 0.87
CA PHE A 51 12.57 1.67 1.97
C PHE A 51 13.26 0.34 2.29
N ALA A 52 13.25 -0.03 3.56
CA ALA A 52 13.43 -1.41 4.01
C ALA A 52 12.07 -2.00 4.34
N ARG A 53 11.88 -3.27 3.99
CA ARG A 53 10.70 -4.05 4.41
C ARG A 53 11.08 -5.44 4.89
N ASN A 54 10.28 -5.95 5.82
CA ASN A 54 10.35 -7.31 6.32
C ASN A 54 8.94 -7.94 6.27
N PHE A 55 8.88 -9.14 5.71
CA PHE A 55 7.72 -10.01 5.68
C PHE A 55 8.02 -11.24 6.53
N SER A 56 7.18 -11.49 7.52
CA SER A 56 7.18 -12.80 8.18
C SER A 56 6.05 -13.61 7.60
N PHE A 57 6.38 -14.82 7.16
CA PHE A 57 5.39 -15.77 6.71
C PHE A 57 5.11 -16.76 7.84
N PRO A 58 3.89 -16.87 8.36
CA PRO A 58 3.64 -17.77 9.51
C PRO A 58 3.89 -19.25 9.22
N HIS A 59 3.79 -19.67 7.95
CA HIS A 59 3.87 -21.07 7.53
C HIS A 59 5.27 -21.49 7.01
N ASP A 60 6.17 -20.53 6.82
CA ASP A 60 7.54 -20.76 6.35
C ASP A 60 8.41 -20.14 7.43
N ASP A 61 9.28 -20.90 8.10
CA ASP A 61 10.19 -20.41 9.17
C ASP A 61 11.30 -19.50 8.58
N THR A 62 10.99 -18.83 7.48
CA THR A 62 11.81 -17.96 6.65
C THR A 62 11.19 -16.56 6.67
N ASN A 63 11.95 -15.57 7.14
CA ASN A 63 11.59 -14.16 6.98
C ASN A 63 12.11 -13.66 5.62
N PHE A 64 11.31 -12.83 4.95
CA PHE A 64 11.67 -12.27 3.66
C PHE A 64 11.91 -10.77 3.81
N CYS A 65 13.13 -10.32 3.55
CA CYS A 65 13.49 -8.91 3.65
C CYS A 65 13.91 -8.33 2.29
N SER A 66 13.80 -7.01 2.14
CA SER A 66 14.37 -6.32 0.99
C SER A 66 14.57 -4.84 1.26
N ILE A 67 15.57 -4.25 0.60
CA ILE A 67 15.71 -2.80 0.47
C ILE A 67 15.31 -2.43 -0.97
N PHE A 68 14.45 -1.45 -1.16
CA PHE A 68 13.94 -1.08 -2.47
C PHE A 68 13.79 0.42 -2.66
N LEU A 69 13.87 0.85 -3.91
CA LEU A 69 13.47 2.17 -4.36
C LEU A 69 11.97 2.15 -4.65
N LEU A 70 11.26 3.12 -4.08
CA LEU A 70 9.94 3.55 -4.53
C LEU A 70 10.13 4.87 -5.28
N PHE A 71 9.66 4.94 -6.52
CA PHE A 71 9.81 6.13 -7.34
C PHE A 71 8.56 6.41 -8.16
N ARG A 72 8.36 7.67 -8.54
CA ARG A 72 7.42 8.07 -9.57
C ARG A 72 8.13 8.84 -10.68
N LEU A 73 7.60 8.74 -11.90
CA LEU A 73 8.09 9.49 -13.04
C LEU A 73 6.95 9.75 -14.02
N GLU A 74 7.03 10.86 -14.73
CA GLU A 74 6.19 11.20 -15.87
C GLU A 74 6.79 10.58 -17.14
N THR A 75 5.92 10.11 -18.04
CA THR A 75 6.27 9.60 -19.37
C THR A 75 5.58 10.44 -20.43
N GLU A 76 5.90 10.21 -21.69
CA GLU A 76 5.22 10.87 -22.82
C GLU A 76 3.70 10.64 -22.84
N THR A 77 3.22 9.54 -22.25
CA THR A 77 1.81 9.11 -22.31
C THR A 77 1.08 9.14 -20.97
N GLY A 78 1.79 9.43 -19.88
CA GLY A 78 1.22 9.44 -18.53
C GLY A 78 2.27 9.29 -17.43
N TYR A 79 2.08 8.35 -16.51
CA TYR A 79 2.91 8.23 -15.30
C TYR A 79 3.22 6.79 -14.92
N ILE A 80 4.34 6.63 -14.21
CA ILE A 80 4.74 5.37 -13.59
C ILE A 80 4.99 5.60 -12.10
N ILE A 81 4.45 4.72 -11.26
CA ILE A 81 4.91 4.54 -9.88
C ILE A 81 5.53 3.16 -9.80
N GLY A 82 6.85 3.12 -9.63
CA GLY A 82 7.65 1.91 -9.65
C GLY A 82 8.25 1.56 -8.30
N THR A 83 8.36 0.26 -8.04
CA THR A 83 9.13 -0.29 -6.93
C THR A 83 10.19 -1.23 -7.48
N ARG A 84 11.44 -1.08 -7.06
CA ARG A 84 12.52 -1.98 -7.44
C ARG A 84 13.51 -2.23 -6.31
N THR A 85 13.77 -3.50 -6.01
CA THR A 85 14.79 -3.89 -5.03
C THR A 85 16.18 -3.40 -5.44
N LEU A 86 16.90 -2.81 -4.49
CA LEU A 86 18.33 -2.55 -4.56
C LEU A 86 19.07 -3.84 -4.22
N ARG A 87 19.83 -4.37 -5.20
CA ARG A 87 20.57 -5.61 -5.00
C ARG A 87 21.87 -5.33 -4.24
N PRO A 88 22.15 -6.07 -3.15
CA PRO A 88 23.45 -6.02 -2.50
C PRO A 88 24.56 -6.37 -3.49
N LEU A 89 25.69 -5.66 -3.40
CA LEU A 89 26.86 -5.90 -4.25
C LEU A 89 27.74 -7.06 -3.74
N CYS A 90 27.51 -7.50 -2.49
CA CYS A 90 28.19 -8.64 -1.91
C CYS A 90 27.70 -9.97 -2.51
N SER A 91 28.52 -11.01 -2.41
CA SER A 91 28.10 -12.37 -2.79
C SER A 91 26.96 -12.87 -1.89
N ASN A 92 26.19 -13.84 -2.39
CA ASN A 92 25.11 -14.47 -1.64
C ASN A 92 25.62 -15.10 -0.33
N ASP A 93 26.82 -15.69 -0.30
CA ASP A 93 27.40 -16.26 0.93
C ASP A 93 27.68 -15.21 2.00
N VAL A 94 28.07 -13.99 1.61
CA VAL A 94 28.24 -12.86 2.55
C VAL A 94 26.87 -12.42 3.04
N LEU A 95 25.90 -12.30 2.13
CA LEU A 95 24.54 -11.90 2.46
C LEU A 95 23.89 -12.88 3.45
N GLU A 96 23.98 -14.19 3.20
CA GLU A 96 23.46 -15.23 4.09
C GLU A 96 24.15 -15.24 5.47
N ARG A 97 25.45 -14.94 5.54
CA ARG A 97 26.14 -14.81 6.83
C ARG A 97 25.67 -13.61 7.64
N VAL A 98 25.32 -12.52 6.99
CA VAL A 98 24.84 -11.29 7.64
C VAL A 98 23.38 -11.41 8.04
N LEU A 99 22.52 -11.92 7.15
CA LEU A 99 21.08 -12.04 7.40
C LEU A 99 20.71 -13.27 8.25
N GLY A 100 21.54 -14.32 8.19
CA GLY A 100 21.27 -15.62 8.81
C GLY A 100 20.48 -16.57 7.91
N LYS A 101 20.50 -17.87 8.25
CA LYS A 101 19.94 -18.97 7.43
C LYS A 101 18.42 -18.95 7.26
N LYS A 102 17.71 -18.19 8.10
CA LYS A 102 16.23 -18.10 8.12
C LYS A 102 15.72 -16.80 7.48
N VAL A 103 16.58 -16.08 6.76
CA VAL A 103 16.20 -14.83 6.12
C VAL A 103 16.56 -14.89 4.64
N SER A 104 15.57 -14.67 3.79
CA SER A 104 15.79 -14.54 2.35
C SER A 104 15.66 -13.07 1.91
N PHE A 105 16.65 -12.59 1.16
CA PHE A 105 16.59 -11.27 0.54
C PHE A 105 15.85 -11.33 -0.79
N VAL A 106 14.62 -10.81 -0.84
CA VAL A 106 13.74 -10.95 -2.01
C VAL A 106 13.97 -9.86 -3.05
N HIS A 107 13.86 -10.25 -4.32
CA HIS A 107 13.97 -9.34 -5.46
C HIS A 107 12.60 -9.01 -6.00
N LEU A 108 12.27 -7.73 -6.01
CA LEU A 108 10.94 -7.25 -6.33
C LEU A 108 11.05 -6.19 -7.39
N PHE A 109 10.13 -6.28 -8.33
CA PHE A 109 9.88 -5.25 -9.30
C PHE A 109 8.39 -5.21 -9.54
N TYR A 110 7.73 -4.10 -9.25
CA TYR A 110 6.34 -3.90 -9.64
C TYR A 110 6.06 -2.43 -9.91
N SER A 111 5.00 -2.16 -10.66
CA SER A 111 4.64 -0.80 -11.01
C SER A 111 3.15 -0.63 -11.23
N PHE A 112 2.68 0.58 -10.93
CA PHE A 112 1.47 1.15 -11.51
C PHE A 112 1.88 1.97 -12.73
N LEU A 113 1.18 1.76 -13.84
CA LEU A 113 1.23 2.62 -15.02
C LEU A 113 -0.11 3.32 -15.14
N PHE A 114 -0.09 4.62 -15.36
CA PHE A 114 -1.27 5.45 -15.57
C PHE A 114 -1.16 6.06 -16.95
N ASP A 115 -2.06 5.69 -17.85
CA ASP A 115 -2.13 6.26 -19.18
C ASP A 115 -3.47 6.96 -19.39
N ARG A 116 -3.51 7.89 -20.34
CA ARG A 116 -4.76 8.53 -20.77
C ARG A 116 -5.66 7.51 -21.47
N LEU A 117 -6.94 7.50 -21.11
CA LEU A 117 -7.94 6.72 -21.82
C LEU A 117 -8.24 7.34 -23.20
N PRO A 118 -8.19 6.59 -24.31
CA PRO A 118 -8.47 7.13 -25.64
C PRO A 118 -9.92 7.62 -25.77
N SER A 119 -10.11 8.81 -26.37
CA SER A 119 -11.41 9.48 -26.51
C SER A 119 -12.52 8.67 -27.19
N SER A 120 -12.18 7.61 -27.93
CA SER A 120 -13.13 6.72 -28.60
C SER A 120 -13.95 5.83 -27.64
N SER A 121 -13.56 5.77 -26.37
CA SER A 121 -14.23 4.96 -25.33
C SER A 121 -15.17 5.77 -24.43
N THR A 122 -15.11 7.10 -24.50
CA THR A 122 -15.92 8.02 -23.70
C THR A 122 -17.02 8.65 -24.55
N ASN A 123 -18.27 8.26 -24.32
CA ASN A 123 -19.47 8.92 -24.90
C ASN A 123 -19.74 10.31 -24.29
N GLN A 124 -18.71 11.03 -23.85
CA GLN A 124 -18.86 12.34 -23.22
C GLN A 124 -18.73 13.44 -24.28
N SER A 125 -19.81 14.20 -24.43
CA SER A 125 -19.82 15.49 -25.11
C SER A 125 -19.25 16.53 -24.15
N ASP A 126 -18.39 17.38 -24.70
CA ASP A 126 -17.83 18.60 -24.11
C ASP A 126 -16.72 18.48 -23.04
N GLY A 127 -15.49 18.77 -23.51
CA GLY A 127 -14.52 19.62 -22.80
C GLY A 127 -13.63 18.98 -21.73
N GLU A 128 -14.09 17.95 -21.03
CA GLU A 128 -13.32 17.38 -19.90
C GLU A 128 -12.84 15.98 -20.27
N GLN A 129 -11.56 15.88 -20.64
CA GLN A 129 -10.91 14.65 -21.05
C GLN A 129 -10.62 13.78 -19.81
N SER A 130 -11.70 13.28 -19.19
CA SER A 130 -11.69 12.52 -17.97
C SER A 130 -11.64 11.04 -18.32
N GLY A 131 -10.45 10.44 -18.24
CA GLY A 131 -10.31 9.00 -18.35
C GLY A 131 -8.88 8.53 -18.16
N CYS A 132 -8.70 7.47 -17.37
CA CYS A 132 -7.41 6.87 -17.08
C CYS A 132 -7.46 5.35 -17.22
N VAL A 133 -6.44 4.79 -17.87
CA VAL A 133 -6.16 3.35 -17.84
C VAL A 133 -5.05 3.11 -16.82
N VAL A 134 -5.32 2.26 -15.83
CA VAL A 134 -4.32 1.85 -14.86
C VAL A 134 -3.90 0.42 -15.12
N ARG A 135 -2.59 0.20 -15.26
CA ARG A 135 -2.01 -1.14 -15.31
C ARG A 135 -1.17 -1.41 -14.08
N PHE A 136 -1.34 -2.60 -13.51
CA PHE A 136 -0.52 -3.09 -12.41
C PHE A 136 0.19 -4.38 -12.81
N GLY A 137 1.48 -4.46 -12.54
CA GLY A 137 2.25 -5.66 -12.85
C GLY A 137 3.59 -5.68 -12.15
N GLY A 138 4.20 -6.86 -12.14
CA GLY A 138 5.50 -7.04 -11.51
C GLY A 138 6.02 -8.47 -11.54
N ARG A 139 7.15 -8.64 -10.86
CA ARG A 139 7.86 -9.89 -10.66
C ARG A 139 8.40 -9.92 -9.24
N VAL A 140 8.29 -11.10 -8.64
CA VAL A 140 8.99 -11.45 -7.41
C VAL A 140 9.99 -12.57 -7.72
N GLY A 141 11.15 -12.51 -7.08
CA GLY A 141 12.22 -13.48 -7.22
C GLY A 141 12.94 -13.71 -5.89
N ASN A 142 13.73 -14.79 -5.86
CA ASN A 142 14.46 -15.23 -4.67
C ASN A 142 13.56 -15.57 -3.45
N GLY A 143 12.33 -16.01 -3.72
CA GLY A 143 11.40 -16.51 -2.70
C GLY A 143 10.99 -17.96 -2.95
N THR A 144 10.39 -18.60 -1.96
CA THR A 144 9.87 -19.97 -2.08
C THR A 144 8.63 -20.01 -2.98
N LYS A 145 8.26 -21.19 -3.49
CA LYS A 145 7.02 -21.37 -4.27
C LYS A 145 5.78 -20.94 -3.47
N MET A 146 5.76 -21.26 -2.18
CA MET A 146 4.70 -20.86 -1.26
C MET A 146 4.64 -19.33 -1.13
N TYR A 147 5.79 -18.69 -0.89
CA TYR A 147 5.89 -17.24 -0.83
C TYR A 147 5.37 -16.58 -2.12
N ALA A 148 5.76 -17.08 -3.30
CA ALA A 148 5.28 -16.56 -4.57
C ALA A 148 3.76 -16.67 -4.71
N HIS A 149 3.16 -17.79 -4.29
CA HIS A 149 1.72 -18.00 -4.32
C HIS A 149 0.99 -17.00 -3.39
N THR A 150 1.48 -16.82 -2.17
CA THR A 150 0.87 -15.86 -1.25
C THR A 150 1.06 -14.42 -1.70
N CYS A 151 2.23 -14.06 -2.23
CA CYS A 151 2.44 -12.75 -2.83
C CYS A 151 1.43 -12.47 -3.96
N ALA A 152 1.08 -13.46 -4.77
CA ALA A 152 0.09 -13.30 -5.83
C ALA A 152 -1.32 -13.00 -5.26
N LEU A 153 -1.72 -13.69 -4.20
CA LEU A 153 -3.00 -13.43 -3.51
C LEU A 153 -3.01 -12.08 -2.80
N ASP A 154 -1.92 -11.73 -2.12
CA ASP A 154 -1.76 -10.43 -1.47
C ASP A 154 -1.84 -9.31 -2.50
N VAL A 155 -1.18 -9.45 -3.66
CA VAL A 155 -1.28 -8.49 -4.77
C VAL A 155 -2.74 -8.25 -5.19
N LEU A 156 -3.54 -9.31 -5.33
CA LEU A 156 -4.94 -9.16 -5.71
C LEU A 156 -5.73 -8.36 -4.65
N LEU A 157 -5.56 -8.71 -3.37
CA LEU A 157 -6.22 -8.01 -2.26
C LEU A 157 -5.76 -6.55 -2.14
N VAL A 158 -4.49 -6.29 -2.42
CA VAL A 158 -3.92 -4.94 -2.43
C VAL A 158 -4.51 -4.11 -3.55
N CYS A 159 -4.65 -4.66 -4.76
CA CYS A 159 -5.29 -3.96 -5.86
C CYS A 159 -6.73 -3.58 -5.50
N LEU A 160 -7.49 -4.47 -4.86
CA LEU A 160 -8.86 -4.18 -4.42
C LEU A 160 -8.92 -3.10 -3.34
N ARG A 161 -8.04 -3.17 -2.34
CA ARG A 161 -7.96 -2.15 -1.27
C ARG A 161 -7.46 -0.82 -1.80
N TRP A 162 -6.50 -0.84 -2.72
CA TRP A 162 -6.01 0.34 -3.44
C TRP A 162 -7.16 0.98 -4.22
N GLU A 163 -7.93 0.22 -4.99
CA GLU A 163 -9.05 0.76 -5.76
C GLU A 163 -10.09 1.41 -4.84
N SER A 164 -10.46 0.71 -3.76
CA SER A 164 -11.42 1.22 -2.76
C SER A 164 -10.97 2.53 -2.10
N TYR A 165 -9.66 2.72 -1.95
CA TYR A 165 -9.08 3.91 -1.32
C TYR A 165 -8.82 5.05 -2.31
N CYS A 166 -8.23 4.74 -3.47
CA CYS A 166 -7.73 5.71 -4.42
C CYS A 166 -8.77 6.14 -5.45
N VAL A 167 -9.76 5.32 -5.78
CA VAL A 167 -10.77 5.65 -6.80
C VAL A 167 -12.06 6.04 -6.09
N ARG A 168 -12.75 5.05 -5.51
CA ARG A 168 -14.00 5.25 -4.80
C ARG A 168 -14.25 4.01 -3.93
N PRO A 169 -14.91 4.12 -2.77
CA PRO A 169 -15.24 2.94 -1.99
C PRO A 169 -16.00 1.94 -2.85
N LEU A 170 -15.49 0.71 -2.96
CA LEU A 170 -16.29 -0.40 -3.45
C LEU A 170 -17.54 -0.45 -2.58
N TYR A 171 -18.73 -0.44 -3.19
CA TYR A 171 -20.01 -0.34 -2.51
C TYR A 171 -19.95 -1.07 -1.17
N ARG A 172 -19.93 -0.30 -0.08
CA ARG A 172 -20.01 -0.89 1.24
C ARG A 172 -21.34 -1.61 1.24
N LEU A 173 -21.34 -2.92 1.47
CA LEU A 173 -22.55 -3.62 1.86
C LEU A 173 -22.99 -2.94 3.16
N SER A 174 -23.85 -1.94 3.05
CA SER A 174 -24.60 -1.46 4.20
C SER A 174 -25.38 -2.67 4.65
N ALA A 175 -25.09 -3.18 5.84
CA ALA A 175 -26.04 -4.05 6.52
C ALA A 175 -27.39 -3.34 6.39
N GLY A 176 -28.37 -4.00 5.77
CA GLY A 176 -29.71 -3.47 5.67
C GLY A 176 -30.20 -3.25 7.08
N VAL A 177 -30.08 -2.02 7.58
CA VAL A 177 -30.91 -1.57 8.67
C VAL A 177 -32.26 -1.41 7.99
N GLU A 178 -33.02 -2.52 7.99
CA GLU A 178 -34.47 -2.41 7.93
C GLU A 178 -34.83 -1.42 9.03
N ALA A 179 -35.25 -0.22 8.61
CA ALA A 179 -35.88 0.73 9.48
C ALA A 179 -37.21 0.12 9.92
N CYS A 180 -37.16 -0.77 10.90
CA CYS A 180 -38.31 -1.08 11.73
C CYS A 180 -38.54 0.17 12.58
N ASN A 181 -39.38 1.06 12.05
CA ASN A 181 -40.03 2.11 12.82
C ASN A 181 -40.91 1.45 13.87
N GLU A 182 -40.35 1.22 15.05
CA GLU A 182 -41.11 1.13 16.29
C GLU A 182 -40.48 2.14 17.25
N GLU A 183 -41.11 3.30 17.39
CA GLU A 183 -40.86 4.19 18.52
C GLU A 183 -41.27 3.50 19.81
N PRO A 184 -40.42 3.45 20.85
CA PRO A 184 -40.89 3.26 22.20
C PRO A 184 -40.89 4.62 22.91
N GLU A 185 -42.09 4.98 23.34
CA GLU A 185 -42.46 6.01 24.32
C GLU A 185 -41.35 6.37 25.32
N PHE A 186 -41.08 7.68 25.38
CA PHE A 186 -40.27 8.33 26.39
C PHE A 186 -40.98 8.25 27.76
N LYS A 187 -40.41 7.49 28.70
CA LYS A 187 -40.66 7.66 30.14
C LYS A 187 -39.35 8.08 30.82
N GLY A 188 -39.35 9.28 31.36
CA GLY A 188 -38.23 9.81 32.14
C GLY A 188 -38.03 9.06 33.45
N ASP A 189 -36.79 8.97 33.90
CA ASP A 189 -36.27 9.73 35.05
C ASP A 189 -34.76 9.44 35.23
N ASP A 190 -34.09 10.29 35.99
CA ASP A 190 -32.82 10.10 36.68
C ASP A 190 -31.49 10.27 35.92
N THR A 191 -31.16 11.56 35.76
CA THR A 191 -29.94 12.20 36.25
C THR A 191 -28.80 11.29 36.75
N LYS A 192 -27.82 10.99 35.89
CA LYS A 192 -26.42 10.74 36.34
C LYS A 192 -25.41 11.44 35.43
N ARG A 193 -24.83 12.52 35.97
CA ARG A 193 -23.63 13.19 35.47
C ARG A 193 -22.47 12.19 35.47
N TYR A 194 -21.86 11.97 34.31
CA TYR A 194 -20.53 11.35 34.23
C TYR A 194 -19.49 12.43 33.94
N HIS A 195 -18.54 12.55 34.86
CA HIS A 195 -17.38 13.42 34.80
C HIS A 195 -16.44 13.01 33.66
N ILE A 196 -16.02 13.98 32.84
CA ILE A 196 -14.91 13.84 31.90
C ILE A 196 -13.62 14.02 32.70
N SER A 197 -12.98 12.90 33.04
CA SER A 197 -11.59 12.87 33.46
C SER A 197 -11.07 11.48 33.13
N ASP A 198 -10.34 11.37 32.02
CA ASP A 198 -9.23 10.43 31.81
C ASP A 198 -8.73 10.56 30.35
N VAL A 199 -7.91 11.59 30.11
CA VAL A 199 -7.08 11.72 28.91
C VAL A 199 -5.66 11.32 29.31
N PRO A 200 -5.10 10.21 28.83
CA PRO A 200 -3.70 9.91 29.06
C PRO A 200 -2.83 10.80 28.17
N SER A 201 -1.89 11.49 28.82
CA SER A 201 -0.96 12.45 28.24
C SER A 201 0.06 11.77 27.32
N ILE A 202 0.30 12.37 26.14
CA ILE A 202 1.29 11.95 25.17
C ILE A 202 2.69 12.31 25.69
N SER A 203 3.49 11.31 26.06
CA SER A 203 4.92 11.49 26.32
C SER A 203 5.70 11.58 25.00
N LYS A 204 6.38 12.71 24.79
CA LYS A 204 7.45 12.86 23.80
C LYS A 204 8.64 11.98 24.22
N GLY A 205 9.17 11.19 23.29
CA GLY A 205 10.37 10.38 23.49
C GLY A 205 11.00 9.93 22.17
N GLU A 206 12.09 10.62 21.83
CA GLU A 206 13.34 10.09 21.24
C GLU A 206 13.30 9.41 19.86
N THR A 207 13.73 10.18 18.86
CA THR A 207 14.30 9.66 17.60
C THR A 207 15.64 9.00 17.89
N GLU A 208 15.60 7.71 18.20
CA GLU A 208 16.80 6.89 18.33
C GLU A 208 17.18 6.27 16.97
N ASN A 209 18.41 6.54 16.54
CA ASN A 209 18.98 6.13 15.28
C ASN A 209 19.31 4.62 15.32
N GLN A 210 18.30 3.75 15.18
CA GLN A 210 18.51 2.30 15.25
C GLN A 210 19.22 1.75 14.00
N PRO A 211 20.23 0.86 14.17
CA PRO A 211 21.02 0.31 13.07
C PRO A 211 20.14 -0.50 12.12
N ILE A 212 20.50 -0.52 10.83
CA ILE A 212 19.76 -1.19 9.74
C ILE A 212 19.50 -2.68 10.05
N LEU A 213 20.35 -3.32 10.84
CA LEU A 213 20.21 -4.70 11.31
C LEU A 213 19.02 -4.92 12.26
N SER A 214 18.49 -3.89 12.92
CA SER A 214 17.29 -4.00 13.78
C SER A 214 15.99 -4.23 13.00
N ILE A 215 16.06 -4.16 11.66
CA ILE A 215 14.93 -4.28 10.74
C ILE A 215 14.97 -5.62 9.98
N ILE A 216 16.14 -6.27 9.97
CA ILE A 216 16.45 -7.51 9.25
C ILE A 216 16.29 -8.68 10.22
#